data_AF-A0A932FS88-F1
#
_entry.id   AF-A0A932FS88-F1
#
_cell.length_a   1.000
_cell.length_b   1.000
_cell.length_c   1.000
_cell.angle_alpha   90.00
_cell.angle_beta   90.00
_cell.angle_gamma   90.00
#
_symmetry.space_group_name_H-M   'P 1'
#
loop_
_entity.id
_entity.type
_entity.pdbx_description
1 polymer ?
#
loop_
_entity_poly.entity_id
_entity_poly.type
_entity_poly.pdbx_seq_one_letter_code
_entity_poly.pdbx_strand_id
1 'polypeptide(L)'
;MNKRTSGIFAKDNEGHIIVLHRGRLNKITKQFVRSHFKPDQWAYFKDGDGTQNKAILVGDLSSDNFISSLKTFILEAERIKNLSRDSKIN
;
A
#
# COMPACT_ATOMS: atom_id res chain seq x y z
N MET A 1 5.18 13.33 4.57
CA MET A 1 5.26 11.93 4.05
C MET A 1 4.34 11.76 2.83
N ASN A 2 4.83 11.20 1.72
CA ASN A 2 4.01 10.95 0.53
C ASN A 2 3.25 9.62 0.64
N LYS A 3 1.98 9.69 1.05
CA LYS A 3 1.08 8.54 1.25
C LYS A 3 0.92 7.64 0.01
N ARG A 4 1.21 8.14 -1.20
CA ARG A 4 1.14 7.36 -2.46
C ARG A 4 2.26 6.33 -2.61
N THR A 5 3.32 6.45 -1.82
CA THR A 5 4.50 5.57 -1.91
C THR A 5 4.84 4.95 -0.54
N SER A 6 4.01 5.21 0.47
CA SER A 6 4.27 4.80 1.85
C SER A 6 3.54 3.50 2.17
N GLY A 7 4.30 2.53 2.67
CA GLY A 7 3.80 1.33 3.32
C GLY A 7 3.85 1.46 4.84
N ILE A 8 3.04 0.68 5.55
CA ILE A 8 3.09 0.51 7.01
C ILE A 8 3.00 -0.97 7.35
N PHE A 9 3.62 -1.36 8.45
CA PHE A 9 3.33 -2.63 9.10
C PHE A 9 2.19 -2.42 10.08
N ALA A 10 1.27 -3.36 10.13
CA ALA A 10 0.21 -3.42 11.13
C ALA A 10 0.10 -4.85 11.66
N LYS A 11 -0.55 -4.99 12.81
CA LYS A 11 -0.95 -6.29 13.35
C LYS A 11 -2.46 -6.41 13.19
N ASP A 12 -2.94 -7.51 12.63
CA ASP A 12 -4.38 -7.77 12.56
C ASP A 12 -4.93 -8.31 13.89
N ASN A 13 -6.22 -8.65 13.89
CA ASN A 13 -6.91 -9.15 15.09
C ASN A 13 -6.47 -10.56 15.50
N GLU A 14 -5.90 -11.34 14.58
CA GLU A 14 -5.38 -12.70 14.83
C GLU A 14 -3.90 -12.66 15.24
N GLY A 15 -3.28 -11.50 15.09
CA GLY A 15 -1.92 -11.22 15.49
C GLY A 15 -0.90 -11.35 14.37
N HIS A 16 -1.34 -11.49 13.12
CA HIS A 16 -0.46 -11.56 11.97
C HIS A 16 0.09 -10.18 11.63
N ILE A 17 1.31 -10.15 11.11
CA ILE A 17 1.94 -8.92 10.66
C ILE A 17 1.59 -8.72 9.20
N ILE A 18 0.91 -7.63 8.89
CA ILE A 18 0.49 -7.29 7.53
C ILE A 18 1.18 -6.04 7.06
N VAL A 19 1.44 -5.96 5.74
CA VAL A 19 1.90 -4.74 5.08
C VAL A 19 0.71 -4.05 4.43
N LEU A 20 0.54 -2.77 4.74
CA LEU A 20 -0.51 -1.94 4.17
C LEU A 20 0.08 -0.77 3.38
N HIS A 21 -0.52 -0.43 2.26
CA HIS A 21 -0.24 0.80 1.53
C HIS A 21 -1.17 1.92 2.01
N ARG A 22 -0.62 3.04 2.53
CA ARG A 22 -1.33 4.21 3.14
C ARG A 22 -2.22 5.03 2.18
N GLY A 23 -2.60 4.43 1.04
CA GLY A 23 -3.58 4.82 0.03
C GLY A 23 -4.08 6.26 0.03
N ARG A 24 -3.34 7.17 -0.60
CA ARG A 24 -3.95 8.34 -1.26
C ARG A 24 -4.11 8.02 -2.74
N LEU A 25 -5.17 7.31 -3.09
CA LEU A 25 -5.34 6.73 -4.42
C LEU A 25 -6.02 7.70 -5.38
N ASN A 26 -5.28 8.16 -6.39
CA ASN A 26 -5.89 8.73 -7.58
C ASN A 26 -6.43 7.62 -8.50
N LYS A 27 -7.10 7.99 -9.60
CA LYS A 27 -7.72 7.03 -10.54
C LYS A 27 -6.75 5.94 -11.02
N ILE A 28 -5.49 6.29 -11.26
CA ILE A 28 -4.43 5.39 -11.73
C ILE A 28 -4.05 4.38 -10.63
N THR A 29 -3.76 4.84 -9.41
CA THR A 29 -3.38 3.92 -8.32
C THR A 29 -4.55 3.01 -7.91
N LYS A 30 -5.81 3.46 -8.06
CA LYS A 30 -6.99 2.57 -7.88
C LYS A 30 -7.02 1.43 -8.90
N GLN A 31 -6.71 1.72 -10.17
CA GLN A 31 -6.67 0.69 -11.22
C GLN A 31 -5.52 -0.29 -10.98
N PHE A 32 -4.31 0.22 -10.64
CA PHE A 32 -3.18 -0.62 -10.28
C PHE A 32 -3.55 -1.61 -9.17
N VAL A 33 -4.16 -1.12 -8.09
CA VAL A 33 -4.56 -1.94 -6.95
C VAL A 33 -5.56 -3.01 -7.35
N ARG A 34 -6.56 -2.69 -8.19
CA ARG A 34 -7.52 -3.69 -8.70
C ARG A 34 -6.88 -4.76 -9.58
N SER A 35 -5.81 -4.42 -10.30
CA SER A 35 -5.14 -5.34 -11.22
C SER A 35 -4.08 -6.21 -10.54
N HIS A 36 -3.53 -5.78 -9.42
CA HIS A 36 -2.34 -6.41 -8.80
C HIS A 36 -2.55 -6.88 -7.36
N PHE A 37 -3.57 -6.36 -6.68
CA PHE A 37 -4.00 -6.82 -5.37
C PHE A 37 -5.46 -7.25 -5.47
N LYS A 38 -5.96 -7.96 -4.45
CA LYS A 38 -7.36 -8.38 -4.47
C LYS A 38 -8.26 -7.14 -4.50
N PRO A 39 -9.20 -7.04 -5.46
CA PRO A 39 -10.22 -6.00 -5.41
C PRO A 39 -10.92 -6.14 -4.05
N ASP A 40 -11.05 -5.04 -3.32
CA ASP A 40 -11.67 -4.94 -1.98
C ASP A 40 -10.78 -5.24 -0.76
N GLN A 41 -9.46 -5.41 -0.94
CA GLN A 41 -8.52 -5.52 0.19
C GLN A 41 -8.23 -4.18 0.89
N TRP A 42 -9.26 -3.52 1.40
CA TRP A 42 -9.10 -2.41 2.34
C TRP A 42 -8.99 -2.94 3.77
N ALA A 43 -7.91 -2.59 4.45
CA ALA A 43 -7.73 -2.84 5.86
C ALA A 43 -7.92 -1.54 6.65
N TYR A 44 -8.67 -1.62 7.74
CA TYR A 44 -8.73 -0.56 8.74
C TYR A 44 -7.63 -0.78 9.76
N PHE A 45 -6.95 0.29 10.15
CA PHE A 45 -5.91 0.24 11.18
C PHE A 45 -6.00 1.49 12.05
N LYS A 46 -5.52 1.36 13.28
CA LYS A 46 -5.50 2.44 14.26
C LYS A 46 -4.08 3.00 14.33
N ASP A 47 -3.92 4.30 14.09
CA ASP A 47 -2.66 4.99 14.35
C ASP A 47 -2.40 5.05 15.87
N GLY A 48 -1.16 5.34 16.30
CA GLY A 48 -0.79 5.37 17.72
C GLY A 48 -1.54 6.41 18.56
N ASP A 49 -2.09 7.44 17.91
CA ASP A 49 -2.96 8.48 18.50
C ASP A 49 -4.43 8.02 18.65
N GLY A 50 -4.74 6.83 18.18
CA GLY A 50 -6.06 6.24 18.20
C GLY A 50 -6.93 6.52 16.98
N THR A 51 -6.44 7.25 15.98
CA THR A 51 -7.18 7.58 14.76
C THR A 51 -7.37 6.34 13.90
N GLN A 52 -8.62 6.02 13.55
CA GLN A 52 -8.90 4.98 12.56
C GLN A 52 -8.64 5.49 11.15
N ASN A 53 -7.85 4.72 10.41
CA ASN A 53 -7.52 4.97 9.02
C ASN A 53 -7.82 3.72 8.18
N LYS A 54 -7.90 3.91 6.87
CA LYS A 54 -7.99 2.82 5.89
C LYS A 54 -6.79 2.81 4.97
N ALA A 55 -6.30 1.63 4.64
CA ALA A 55 -5.20 1.39 3.74
C ALA A 55 -5.48 0.15 2.89
N ILE A 56 -4.70 -0.07 1.85
CA ILE A 56 -4.81 -1.28 1.03
C ILE A 56 -3.90 -2.34 1.63
N LEU A 57 -4.40 -3.55 1.80
CA LEU A 57 -3.58 -4.69 2.15
C LEU A 57 -2.69 -5.07 0.96
N VAL A 58 -1.38 -5.01 1.18
CA VAL A 58 -0.37 -5.48 0.23
C VAL A 58 -0.18 -6.99 0.43
N GLY A 59 -0.08 -7.44 1.67
CA GLY A 59 0.01 -8.87 1.99
C GLY A 59 0.27 -9.13 3.47
N ASP A 60 0.05 -10.38 3.86
CA ASP A 60 0.43 -10.93 5.16
C ASP A 60 1.86 -11.47 5.09
N LEU A 61 2.69 -11.18 6.10
CA LEU A 61 4.08 -11.60 6.19
C LEU A 61 4.23 -13.13 6.22
N SER A 62 3.23 -13.87 6.72
CA SER A 62 3.25 -15.34 6.74
C SER A 62 2.77 -15.98 5.45
N SER A 63 2.29 -15.21 4.47
CA SER A 63 1.78 -15.75 3.21
C SER A 63 2.91 -16.13 2.26
N ASP A 64 2.79 -17.29 1.60
CA ASP A 64 3.75 -17.76 0.59
C ASP A 64 3.96 -16.77 -0.56
N ASN A 65 2.93 -15.97 -0.88
CA ASN A 65 2.99 -14.97 -1.95
C ASN A 65 3.47 -13.59 -1.49
N PHE A 66 3.83 -13.40 -0.22
CA PHE A 66 4.16 -12.10 0.35
C PHE A 66 5.25 -11.37 -0.44
N ILE A 67 6.33 -12.07 -0.78
CA ILE A 67 7.46 -11.49 -1.52
C ILE A 67 7.03 -10.97 -2.89
N SER A 68 6.13 -11.68 -3.58
CA SER A 68 5.60 -11.25 -4.88
C SER A 68 4.75 -9.98 -4.75
N SER A 69 3.88 -9.92 -3.75
CA SER A 69 3.07 -8.73 -3.45
C SER A 69 3.91 -7.53 -3.03
N LEU A 70 4.94 -7.76 -2.20
CA LEU A 70 5.87 -6.73 -1.77
C LEU A 70 6.66 -6.15 -2.95
N LYS A 71 7.18 -7.01 -3.84
CA LYS A 71 7.87 -6.58 -5.07
C LYS A 71 6.97 -5.69 -5.92
N THR A 72 5.73 -6.11 -6.13
CA THR A 72 4.70 -5.37 -6.86
C THR A 72 4.46 -3.98 -6.26
N PHE A 73 4.36 -3.89 -4.93
CA PHE A 73 4.22 -2.62 -4.23
C PHE A 73 5.46 -1.71 -4.41
N ILE A 74 6.67 -2.25 -4.31
CA ILE A 74 7.92 -1.48 -4.48
C ILE A 74 8.01 -0.91 -5.90
N LEU A 75 7.70 -1.70 -6.93
CA LEU A 75 7.72 -1.25 -8.32
C LEU A 75 6.71 -0.13 -8.58
N GLU A 76 5.52 -0.18 -7.97
CA GLU A 76 4.56 0.92 -8.08
C GLU A 76 5.04 2.18 -7.35
N ALA A 77 5.66 2.03 -6.18
CA ALA A 77 6.23 3.15 -5.46
C ALA A 77 7.34 3.83 -6.26
N GLU A 78 8.18 3.06 -6.95
CA GLU A 78 9.20 3.55 -7.87
C GLU A 78 8.58 4.30 -9.06
N ARG A 79 7.59 3.70 -9.73
CA ARG A 79 6.87 4.34 -10.85
C ARG A 79 6.30 5.70 -10.45
N ILE A 80 5.66 5.79 -9.29
CA ILE A 80 5.09 7.05 -8.77
C ILE A 80 6.20 8.08 -8.48
N LYS A 81 7.33 7.65 -7.90
CA LYS A 81 8.48 8.54 -7.65
C LYS A 81 9.05 9.08 -8.95
N ASN A 82 9.18 8.26 -9.99
CA ASN A 82 9.71 8.68 -11.29
C ASN A 82 8.78 9.69 -11.98
N LEU A 83 7.47 9.42 -12.00
CA LEU A 83 6.50 10.40 -12.52
C LEU A 83 6.62 11.77 -11.85
N SER A 84 6.85 11.81 -10.54
CA SER A 84 7.01 13.06 -9.78
C SER A 84 8.32 13.80 -10.05
N ARG A 85 9.37 13.10 -10.53
CA ARG A 85 10.62 13.72 -10.96
C ARG A 85 10.45 14.36 -12.33
N ASP A 86 9.77 13.67 -13.25
CA ASP A 86 9.51 14.17 -14.60
C ASP A 86 8.57 15.38 -14.60
N SER A 87 7.63 15.47 -13.64
CA SER A 87 6.74 16.64 -13.51
C SER A 87 7.43 17.90 -12.95
N LYS A 88 8.69 17.81 -12.49
CA LYS A 88 9.47 18.96 -11.98
C LYS A 88 10.41 19.55 -13.02
N ILE A 89 10.49 18.95 -14.21
CA ILE A 89 11.36 19.37 -15.31
C ILE A 89 10.56 20.14 -16.39
N ASN A 90 9.24 20.23 -16.23
CA ASN A 90 8.33 21.10 -16.98
C ASN A 90 7.73 22.17 -16.07
#